data_AF-A0A1N7JFG8-F1
#
_entry.id   AF-A0A1N7JFG8-F1
#
_cell.length_a   1.000
_cell.length_b   1.000
_cell.length_c   1.000
_cell.angle_alpha   90.00
_cell.angle_beta   90.00
_cell.angle_gamma   90.00
#
_symmetry.space_group_name_H-M   'P 1'
#
loop_
_entity.id
_entity.type
_entity.pdbx_description
1 polymer ?
#
loop_
_entity_poly.entity_id
_entity_poly.type
_entity_poly.pdbx_seq_one_letter_code
_entity_poly.pdbx_strand_id
1 'polypeptide(L)'
;MIFDWLDEQKIPELTKSERLMGVLFDLGMATADQLEVITGWSKRQLKDAREGIRSRGKSGEPKAEEQLLHQVVKQVRSMVGGEVPATENQLQWIRNGLRALAKSEVRKDEWLKFYTTFQREVVIYTLGSQGNRYVADLLGRTLGSYRELSPGQRLHTVGTTEILVRLLRAGIRPQQWLNTRETTDRLKRIREQWNMEPDGQGSWEVKREYIGPHILPDASVQIEDQWYWIEYDRGSKTGEKIRDQLDQYIQLRAKLGKPIDPVVWVTPNVERTEELRDRIYPKVLAKYPESFPVPTMYFFTEGEETGLFVNGEGKKTAEVVAGASGETQSSEEIQRIREERDQMEEQVQELRTELERKESRIEYLTRMVEENQRGKSEWEDWTRGLVEHLQNQQGGFLSKVTPAQSLGEYVQRQGTPGGLKFNETSQL
;
A
#
# COMPACT_ATOMS: atom_id res chain seq x y z
N MET A 1 3.67 -10.28 -20.28
CA MET A 1 4.71 -10.21 -19.24
C MET A 1 4.22 -10.90 -17.97
N ILE A 2 3.31 -10.30 -17.20
CA ILE A 2 2.91 -10.90 -15.90
C ILE A 2 2.41 -12.36 -16.00
N PHE A 3 1.57 -12.66 -16.99
CA PHE A 3 1.03 -14.01 -17.18
C PHE A 3 2.06 -15.00 -17.73
N ASP A 4 3.14 -14.50 -18.34
CA ASP A 4 4.22 -15.36 -18.85
C ASP A 4 4.99 -16.03 -17.71
N TRP A 5 5.11 -15.36 -16.55
CA TRP A 5 5.68 -15.96 -15.34
C TRP A 5 4.85 -17.14 -14.81
N LEU A 6 3.54 -17.11 -15.02
CA LEU A 6 2.59 -18.10 -14.51
C LEU A 6 2.39 -19.27 -15.47
N ASP A 7 2.86 -19.14 -16.71
CA ASP A 7 2.77 -20.19 -17.71
C ASP A 7 3.89 -21.24 -17.48
N GLU A 8 3.49 -22.41 -16.95
CA GLU A 8 4.40 -23.52 -16.71
C GLU A 8 4.91 -24.17 -18.00
N GLN A 9 4.19 -24.01 -19.11
CA GLN A 9 4.62 -24.53 -20.41
C GLN A 9 5.66 -23.62 -21.05
N LYS A 10 5.52 -22.30 -20.85
CA LYS A 10 6.44 -21.31 -21.41
C LYS A 10 7.80 -21.29 -20.71
N ILE A 11 7.82 -21.45 -19.38
CA ILE A 11 9.06 -21.38 -18.57
C ILE A 11 9.06 -22.51 -17.51
N PRO A 12 9.15 -23.79 -17.90
CA PRO A 12 8.94 -24.94 -17.00
C PRO A 12 9.93 -25.03 -15.83
N GLU A 13 11.13 -24.47 -15.98
CA GLU A 13 12.20 -24.50 -14.99
C GLU A 13 11.95 -23.65 -13.74
N LEU A 14 11.00 -22.70 -13.77
CA LEU A 14 10.76 -21.80 -12.64
C LEU A 14 9.96 -22.48 -11.51
N THR A 15 10.52 -22.42 -10.31
CA THR A 15 9.82 -22.76 -9.07
C THR A 15 8.68 -21.78 -8.77
N LYS A 16 7.69 -22.18 -7.96
CA LYS A 16 6.61 -21.27 -7.54
C LYS A 16 7.12 -19.99 -6.86
N SER A 17 8.20 -20.10 -6.08
CA SER A 17 8.84 -18.94 -5.47
C SER A 17 9.38 -17.97 -6.53
N GLU A 18 10.00 -18.48 -7.60
CA GLU A 18 10.53 -17.65 -8.69
C GLU A 18 9.43 -17.03 -9.54
N ARG A 19 8.37 -17.79 -9.83
CA ARG A 19 7.19 -17.26 -10.53
C ARG A 19 6.53 -16.13 -9.73
N LEU A 20 6.39 -16.30 -8.42
CA LEU A 20 5.87 -15.25 -7.54
C LEU A 20 6.79 -14.03 -7.50
N MET A 21 8.12 -14.22 -7.53
CA MET A 21 9.05 -13.10 -7.67
C MET A 21 8.85 -12.38 -9.01
N GLY A 22 8.72 -13.09 -10.12
CA GLY A 22 8.41 -12.49 -11.43
C GLY A 22 7.13 -11.67 -11.43
N VAL A 23 6.05 -12.21 -10.86
CA VAL A 23 4.77 -11.49 -10.69
C VAL A 23 4.93 -10.22 -9.85
N LEU A 24 5.60 -10.31 -8.70
CA LEU A 24 5.83 -9.14 -7.83
C LEU A 24 6.77 -8.11 -8.47
N PHE A 25 7.72 -8.54 -9.30
CA PHE A 25 8.60 -7.67 -10.05
C PHE A 25 7.83 -6.84 -11.07
N ASP A 26 6.90 -7.47 -11.80
CA ASP A 26 6.07 -6.79 -12.79
C ASP A 26 5.01 -5.89 -12.12
N LEU A 27 4.37 -6.33 -11.04
CA LEU A 27 3.38 -5.53 -10.32
C LEU A 27 3.98 -4.41 -9.47
N GLY A 28 5.24 -4.58 -9.02
CA GLY A 28 5.85 -3.78 -7.97
C GLY A 28 5.32 -4.12 -6.58
N MET A 29 4.00 -4.02 -6.36
CA MET A 29 3.36 -4.33 -5.08
C MET A 29 1.98 -4.98 -5.24
N ALA A 30 1.66 -5.93 -4.36
CA ALA A 30 0.36 -6.59 -4.32
C ALA A 30 -0.01 -7.09 -2.92
N THR A 31 -1.30 -7.16 -2.60
CA THR A 31 -1.80 -7.82 -1.38
C THR A 31 -1.86 -9.33 -1.56
N ALA A 32 -2.03 -10.08 -0.47
CA ALA A 32 -2.23 -11.53 -0.55
C ALA A 32 -3.45 -11.93 -1.40
N ASP A 33 -4.57 -11.21 -1.25
CA ASP A 33 -5.81 -11.51 -1.97
C ASP A 33 -5.69 -11.12 -3.46
N GLN A 34 -4.97 -10.04 -3.78
CA GLN A 34 -4.65 -9.68 -5.17
C GLN A 34 -3.79 -10.77 -5.83
N LEU A 35 -2.77 -11.27 -5.13
CA LEU A 35 -1.93 -12.37 -5.62
C LEU A 35 -2.73 -13.66 -5.82
N GLU A 36 -3.71 -13.97 -4.96
CA GLU A 36 -4.59 -15.13 -5.12
C GLU A 36 -5.37 -15.06 -6.43
N VAL A 37 -5.96 -13.89 -6.73
CA VAL A 37 -6.68 -13.68 -8.00
C VAL A 37 -5.75 -13.74 -9.21
N ILE A 38 -4.61 -13.04 -9.16
CA ILE A 38 -3.68 -12.94 -10.31
C ILE A 38 -3.03 -14.28 -10.64
N THR A 39 -2.64 -15.04 -9.61
CA THR A 39 -1.93 -16.32 -9.79
C THR A 39 -2.86 -17.52 -9.91
N GLY A 40 -4.10 -17.41 -9.44
CA GLY A 40 -5.01 -18.55 -9.27
C GLY A 40 -4.55 -19.54 -8.19
N TRP A 41 -3.55 -19.18 -7.37
CA TRP A 41 -3.02 -20.05 -6.33
C TRP A 41 -3.78 -19.89 -5.02
N SER A 42 -4.00 -21.01 -4.34
CA SER A 42 -4.56 -21.01 -2.98
C SER A 42 -3.66 -20.26 -1.99
N LYS A 43 -4.27 -19.75 -0.90
CA LYS A 43 -3.55 -19.12 0.22
C LYS A 43 -2.37 -19.96 0.76
N ARG A 44 -2.49 -21.29 0.77
CA ARG A 44 -1.40 -22.19 1.17
C ARG A 44 -0.24 -22.15 0.18
N GLN A 45 -0.50 -22.26 -1.12
CA GLN A 45 0.53 -22.19 -2.14
C GLN A 45 1.25 -20.82 -2.14
N LEU A 46 0.51 -19.73 -1.94
CA LEU A 46 1.09 -18.40 -1.78
C LEU A 46 1.94 -18.29 -0.51
N LYS A 47 1.50 -18.87 0.61
CA LYS A 47 2.32 -18.95 1.83
C LYS A 47 3.63 -19.70 1.58
N ASP A 48 3.56 -20.89 0.99
CA ASP A 48 4.73 -21.72 0.71
C ASP A 48 5.71 -21.01 -0.24
N ALA A 49 5.20 -20.36 -1.30
CA ALA A 49 6.03 -19.58 -2.23
C ALA A 49 6.71 -18.39 -1.54
N ARG A 50 6.00 -17.63 -0.69
CA ARG A 50 6.59 -16.51 0.07
C ARG A 50 7.65 -16.98 1.06
N GLU A 51 7.41 -18.09 1.75
CA GLU A 51 8.39 -18.70 2.65
C GLU A 51 9.63 -19.16 1.88
N GLY A 52 9.45 -19.73 0.68
CA GLY A 52 10.53 -20.11 -0.21
C GLY A 52 11.35 -18.92 -0.74
N ILE A 53 10.74 -17.75 -0.94
CA ILE A 53 11.49 -16.51 -1.24
C ILE A 53 12.27 -16.05 -0.01
N ARG A 54 11.62 -15.92 1.15
CA ARG A 54 12.27 -15.45 2.40
C ARG A 54 13.37 -16.40 2.86
N SER A 55 13.28 -17.71 2.59
CA SER A 55 14.33 -18.66 2.95
C SER A 55 15.65 -18.38 2.22
N ARG A 56 15.64 -17.69 1.08
CA ARG A 56 16.87 -17.28 0.38
C ARG A 56 17.68 -16.22 1.15
N GLY A 57 17.02 -15.49 2.06
CA GLY A 57 17.67 -14.55 2.97
C GLY A 57 18.26 -15.20 4.23
N LYS A 58 18.04 -16.51 4.46
CA LYS A 58 18.59 -17.21 5.62
C LYS A 58 20.07 -17.48 5.38
N SER A 59 20.92 -16.87 6.18
CA SER A 59 22.38 -17.02 6.09
C SER A 59 22.96 -18.19 6.90
N GLY A 60 22.12 -19.15 7.29
CA GLY A 60 22.49 -20.29 8.13
C GLY A 60 21.37 -21.32 8.21
N GLU A 61 21.61 -22.41 8.95
CA GLU A 61 20.59 -23.46 9.15
C GLU A 61 19.31 -22.86 9.79
N PRO A 62 18.12 -23.03 9.18
CA PRO A 62 16.86 -22.52 9.71
C PRO A 62 16.60 -22.89 11.18
N LYS A 63 17.09 -24.05 11.59
CA LYS A 63 16.99 -24.55 12.97
C LYS A 63 17.75 -23.67 13.96
N ALA A 64 18.88 -23.07 13.56
CA ALA A 64 19.69 -22.25 14.46
C ALA A 64 19.03 -20.91 14.81
N GLU A 65 18.35 -20.25 13.86
CA GLU A 65 17.61 -19.00 14.13
C GLU A 65 16.40 -19.25 15.02
N GLU A 66 15.64 -20.31 14.75
CA GLU A 66 14.46 -20.67 15.53
C GLU A 66 14.84 -21.12 16.95
N GLN A 67 15.93 -21.88 17.07
CA GLN A 67 16.53 -22.22 18.38
C GLN A 67 17.00 -20.96 19.12
N LEU A 68 17.66 -20.02 18.45
CA LEU A 68 18.12 -18.77 19.06
C LEU A 68 16.92 -17.94 19.54
N LEU A 69 15.88 -17.77 18.73
CA LEU A 69 14.65 -17.07 19.13
C LEU A 69 14.01 -17.75 20.34
N HIS A 70 13.86 -19.08 20.30
CA HIS A 70 13.27 -19.84 21.40
C HIS A 70 14.09 -19.69 22.69
N GLN A 71 15.43 -19.75 22.60
CA GLN A 71 16.32 -19.53 23.73
C GLN A 71 16.20 -18.11 24.28
N VAL A 72 16.16 -17.09 23.41
CA VAL A 72 16.00 -15.68 23.82
C VAL A 72 14.67 -15.47 24.51
N VAL A 73 13.56 -15.96 23.94
CA VAL A 73 12.22 -15.83 24.55
C VAL A 73 12.13 -16.57 25.88
N LYS A 74 12.69 -17.79 25.96
CA LYS A 74 12.75 -18.57 27.20
C LYS A 74 13.52 -17.83 28.29
N GLN A 75 14.68 -17.25 27.95
CA GLN A 75 15.50 -16.49 28.88
C GLN A 75 14.77 -15.22 29.38
N VAL A 76 14.15 -14.47 28.47
CA VAL A 76 13.35 -13.28 28.83
C VAL A 76 12.19 -13.64 29.76
N ARG A 77 11.45 -14.72 29.46
CA ARG A 77 10.35 -15.18 30.34
C ARG A 77 10.83 -15.58 31.72
N SER A 78 11.95 -16.29 31.83
CA SER A 78 12.53 -16.65 33.14
C SER A 78 12.94 -15.44 33.97
N MET A 79 13.32 -14.34 33.31
CA MET A 79 13.69 -13.08 33.99
C MET A 79 12.47 -12.29 34.45
N VAL A 80 11.37 -12.32 33.71
CA VAL A 80 10.12 -11.62 34.07
C VAL A 80 9.40 -12.31 35.25
N GLY A 81 9.59 -13.62 35.43
CA GLY A 81 8.96 -14.40 36.50
C GLY A 81 9.82 -14.69 37.73
N GLY A 82 11.07 -14.21 37.79
CA GLY A 82 12.01 -14.50 38.88
C GLY A 82 12.24 -13.29 39.80
N GLU A 83 12.38 -13.55 41.11
CA GLU A 83 12.71 -12.52 42.13
C GLU A 83 14.17 -12.01 42.05
N VAL A 84 15.01 -12.65 41.23
CA VAL A 84 16.44 -12.33 41.12
C VAL A 84 16.70 -11.46 39.87
N PRO A 85 17.36 -10.30 40.02
CA PRO A 85 17.72 -9.43 38.89
C PRO A 85 18.59 -10.16 37.88
N ALA A 86 18.35 -9.93 36.60
CA ALA A 86 19.18 -10.49 35.55
C ALA A 86 20.61 -9.92 35.59
N THR A 87 21.59 -10.80 35.41
CA THR A 87 23.01 -10.39 35.32
C THR A 87 23.29 -9.63 34.04
N GLU A 88 24.29 -8.74 34.05
CA GLU A 88 24.69 -7.99 32.84
C GLU A 88 25.09 -8.93 31.69
N ASN A 89 25.69 -10.09 31.99
CA ASN A 89 26.04 -11.10 30.99
C ASN A 89 24.79 -11.68 30.30
N GLN A 90 23.71 -11.93 31.05
CA GLN A 90 22.43 -12.41 30.50
C GLN A 90 21.78 -11.33 29.63
N LEU A 91 21.78 -10.07 30.09
CA LEU A 91 21.28 -8.93 29.32
C LEU A 91 22.07 -8.77 28.00
N GLN A 92 23.40 -8.86 28.06
CA GLN A 92 24.25 -8.75 26.89
C GLN A 92 24.04 -9.89 25.88
N TRP A 93 23.85 -11.13 26.37
CA TRP A 93 23.51 -12.26 25.51
C TRP A 93 22.15 -12.07 24.82
N ILE A 94 21.12 -11.60 25.54
CA ILE A 94 19.81 -11.27 24.96
C ILE A 94 19.94 -10.18 23.89
N ARG A 95 20.66 -9.09 24.18
CA ARG A 95 20.90 -8.00 23.21
C ARG A 95 21.56 -8.52 21.94
N ASN A 96 22.56 -9.39 22.08
CA ASN A 96 23.25 -9.99 20.93
C ASN A 96 22.34 -10.93 20.13
N GLY A 97 21.54 -11.75 20.81
CA GLY A 97 20.55 -12.64 20.17
C GLY A 97 19.50 -11.85 19.38
N LEU A 98 18.94 -10.80 19.98
CA LEU A 98 17.99 -9.90 19.30
C LEU A 98 18.62 -9.19 18.10
N ARG A 99 19.88 -8.74 18.20
CA ARG A 99 20.61 -8.16 17.05
C ARG A 99 20.81 -9.16 15.92
N ALA A 100 21.11 -10.42 16.23
CA ALA A 100 21.27 -11.47 15.23
C ALA A 100 19.94 -11.77 14.52
N LEU A 101 18.84 -11.87 15.27
CA LEU A 101 17.49 -12.04 14.72
C LEU A 101 17.08 -10.85 13.85
N ALA A 102 17.34 -9.62 14.30
CA ALA A 102 17.08 -8.42 13.51
C ALA A 102 17.87 -8.41 12.19
N LYS A 103 19.15 -8.81 12.20
CA LYS A 103 19.96 -8.96 10.97
C LYS A 103 19.38 -10.01 10.02
N SER A 104 18.84 -11.11 10.55
CA SER A 104 18.17 -12.12 9.74
C SER A 104 16.90 -11.58 9.07
N GLU A 105 16.05 -10.86 9.81
CA GLU A 105 14.86 -10.24 9.22
C GLU A 105 15.22 -9.20 8.16
N VAL A 106 16.25 -8.38 8.38
CA VAL A 106 16.77 -7.47 7.34
C VAL A 106 17.19 -8.23 6.08
N ARG A 107 17.87 -9.37 6.21
CA ARG A 107 18.24 -10.22 5.07
C ARG A 107 17.04 -10.85 4.38
N LYS A 108 16.00 -11.26 5.12
CA LYS A 108 14.76 -11.76 4.51
C LYS A 108 14.03 -10.65 3.75
N ASP A 109 14.05 -9.43 4.28
CA ASP A 109 13.48 -8.23 3.66
C ASP A 109 14.29 -7.75 2.44
N GLU A 110 15.58 -8.09 2.32
CA GLU A 110 16.31 -7.91 1.06
C GLU A 110 15.73 -8.77 -0.08
N TRP A 111 15.05 -9.87 0.21
CA TRP A 111 14.40 -10.73 -0.78
C TRP A 111 12.91 -10.40 -0.98
N LEU A 112 12.13 -10.41 0.10
CA LEU A 112 10.70 -10.14 0.08
C LEU A 112 10.32 -9.29 1.29
N LYS A 113 9.84 -8.08 1.05
CA LYS A 113 9.32 -7.19 2.11
C LYS A 113 7.82 -7.28 2.18
N PHE A 114 7.30 -6.93 3.35
CA PHE A 114 5.89 -6.68 3.51
C PHE A 114 5.65 -5.39 4.30
N TYR A 115 4.55 -4.73 3.99
CA TYR A 115 4.07 -3.56 4.71
C TYR A 115 2.68 -3.86 5.25
N THR A 116 2.37 -3.33 6.41
CA THR A 116 1.01 -3.31 6.95
C THR A 116 0.44 -1.91 6.75
N THR A 117 -0.85 -1.83 6.41
CA THR A 117 -1.57 -0.54 6.43
C THR A 117 -1.71 -0.06 7.88
N PHE A 118 -2.02 1.23 8.10
CA PHE A 118 -2.14 1.80 9.46
C PHE A 118 -3.16 1.07 10.34
N GLN A 119 -4.19 0.47 9.75
CA GLN A 119 -5.19 -0.33 10.45
C GLN A 119 -4.78 -1.81 10.62
N ARG A 120 -3.61 -2.21 10.13
CA ARG A 120 -3.06 -3.59 10.12
C ARG A 120 -3.92 -4.65 9.44
N GLU A 121 -4.97 -4.24 8.72
CA GLU A 121 -5.90 -5.18 8.07
C GLU A 121 -5.31 -5.81 6.81
N VAL A 122 -4.44 -5.07 6.10
CA VAL A 122 -3.94 -5.50 4.79
C VAL A 122 -2.43 -5.58 4.80
N VAL A 123 -1.90 -6.73 4.36
CA VAL A 123 -0.48 -6.97 4.16
C VAL A 123 -0.14 -6.84 2.68
N ILE A 124 0.73 -5.89 2.36
CA ILE A 124 1.20 -5.58 1.00
C ILE A 124 2.60 -6.18 0.84
N TYR A 125 2.82 -6.97 -0.20
CA TYR A 125 4.09 -7.61 -0.52
C TYR A 125 4.80 -6.87 -1.65
N THR A 126 6.13 -6.78 -1.56
CA THR A 126 7.02 -6.28 -2.61
C THR A 126 8.33 -7.04 -2.58
N LEU A 127 9.04 -7.10 -3.71
CA LEU A 127 10.41 -7.57 -3.69
C LEU A 127 11.33 -6.59 -2.98
N GLY A 128 12.29 -7.13 -2.23
CA GLY A 128 13.43 -6.37 -1.73
C GLY A 128 14.48 -6.14 -2.82
N SER A 129 15.63 -5.55 -2.45
CA SER A 129 16.69 -5.23 -3.39
C SER A 129 17.32 -6.46 -4.06
N GLN A 130 17.54 -7.55 -3.32
CA GLN A 130 18.08 -8.81 -3.86
C GLN A 130 17.05 -9.56 -4.69
N GLY A 131 15.79 -9.59 -4.24
CA GLY A 131 14.70 -10.18 -5.03
C GLY A 131 14.55 -9.50 -6.39
N ASN A 132 14.55 -8.15 -6.42
CA ASN A 132 14.50 -7.38 -7.66
C ASN A 132 15.71 -7.66 -8.56
N ARG A 133 16.93 -7.66 -8.00
CA ARG A 133 18.14 -7.97 -8.76
C ARG A 133 18.08 -9.36 -9.38
N TYR A 134 17.69 -10.35 -8.59
CA TYR A 134 17.57 -11.73 -9.03
C TYR A 134 16.62 -11.88 -10.24
N VAL A 135 15.44 -11.28 -10.19
CA VAL A 135 14.50 -11.32 -11.33
C VAL A 135 15.03 -10.54 -12.54
N ALA A 136 15.69 -9.40 -12.32
CA ALA A 136 16.30 -8.64 -13.41
C ALA A 136 17.41 -9.44 -14.11
N ASP A 137 18.24 -10.15 -13.34
CA ASP A 137 19.28 -11.03 -13.88
C ASP A 137 18.67 -12.20 -14.67
N LEU A 138 17.57 -12.80 -14.19
CA LEU A 138 16.81 -13.81 -14.94
C LEU A 138 16.29 -13.29 -16.28
N LEU A 139 15.90 -12.02 -16.33
CA LEU A 139 15.44 -11.36 -17.56
C LEU A 139 16.58 -10.81 -18.44
N GLY A 140 17.83 -10.93 -18.01
CA GLY A 140 18.98 -10.30 -18.70
C GLY A 140 18.90 -8.76 -18.72
N ARG A 141 18.25 -8.14 -17.73
CA ARG A 141 18.03 -6.69 -17.64
C ARG A 141 18.92 -6.07 -16.58
N THR A 142 19.41 -4.86 -16.84
CA THR A 142 20.03 -4.04 -15.79
C THR A 142 18.96 -3.42 -14.90
N LEU A 143 19.14 -3.57 -13.59
CA LEU A 143 18.30 -2.90 -12.60
C LEU A 143 18.78 -1.45 -12.43
N GLY A 144 17.84 -0.51 -12.38
CA GLY A 144 18.13 0.84 -11.88
C GLY A 144 18.42 0.84 -10.37
N SER A 145 18.61 2.02 -9.80
CA SER A 145 18.71 2.16 -8.34
C SER A 145 17.39 1.74 -7.68
N TYR A 146 17.47 0.78 -6.75
CA TYR A 146 16.34 0.42 -5.91
C TYR A 146 16.01 1.61 -5.01
N ARG A 147 14.77 2.09 -5.06
CA ARG A 147 14.24 3.13 -4.19
C ARG A 147 13.01 2.62 -3.46
N GLU A 148 12.98 2.80 -2.16
CA GLU A 148 11.80 2.50 -1.36
C GLU A 148 10.68 3.49 -1.67
N LEU A 149 9.48 2.96 -1.93
CA LEU A 149 8.30 3.76 -2.24
C LEU A 149 7.75 4.41 -0.97
N SER A 150 7.35 5.67 -1.06
CA SER A 150 6.62 6.34 0.03
C SER A 150 5.27 5.66 0.28
N PRO A 151 4.66 5.78 1.48
CA PRO A 151 3.35 5.18 1.74
C PRO A 151 2.28 5.52 0.69
N GLY A 152 2.30 6.75 0.17
CA GLY A 152 1.40 7.17 -0.90
C GLY A 152 1.70 6.49 -2.24
N GLN A 153 2.97 6.30 -2.59
CA GLN A 153 3.33 5.55 -3.81
C GLN A 153 2.95 4.06 -3.70
N ARG A 154 3.08 3.46 -2.50
CA ARG A 154 2.69 2.06 -2.28
C ARG A 154 1.21 1.83 -2.54
N LEU A 155 0.36 2.67 -1.95
CA LEU A 155 -1.09 2.57 -2.12
C LEU A 155 -1.52 2.88 -3.56
N HIS A 156 -0.80 3.76 -4.25
CA HIS A 156 -1.01 4.04 -5.67
C HIS A 156 -0.78 2.78 -6.50
N THR A 157 0.37 2.13 -6.35
CA THR A 157 0.68 0.86 -7.03
C THR A 157 -0.34 -0.23 -6.71
N VAL A 158 -0.76 -0.36 -5.45
CA VAL A 158 -1.78 -1.37 -5.06
C VAL A 158 -3.12 -1.12 -5.73
N GLY A 159 -3.57 0.14 -5.85
CA GLY A 159 -4.83 0.44 -6.53
C GLY A 159 -4.75 0.30 -8.05
N THR A 160 -3.59 0.57 -8.67
CA THR A 160 -3.34 0.21 -10.07
C THR A 160 -3.43 -1.31 -10.28
N THR A 161 -2.85 -2.12 -9.36
CA THR A 161 -2.98 -3.58 -9.38
C THR A 161 -4.43 -4.03 -9.16
N GLU A 162 -5.23 -3.31 -8.37
CA GLU A 162 -6.63 -3.66 -8.13
C GLU A 162 -7.48 -3.56 -9.41
N ILE A 163 -7.15 -2.66 -10.34
CA ILE A 163 -7.80 -2.61 -11.66
C ILE A 163 -7.62 -3.95 -12.39
N LEU A 164 -6.39 -4.49 -12.46
CA LEU A 164 -6.12 -5.80 -13.05
C LEU A 164 -6.94 -6.91 -12.35
N VAL A 165 -7.00 -6.88 -11.02
CA VAL A 165 -7.74 -7.86 -10.22
C VAL A 165 -9.24 -7.82 -10.53
N ARG A 166 -9.82 -6.61 -10.67
CA ARG A 166 -11.23 -6.45 -11.04
C ARG A 166 -11.51 -6.96 -12.45
N LEU A 167 -10.62 -6.72 -13.43
CA LEU A 167 -10.74 -7.31 -14.76
C LEU A 167 -10.78 -8.85 -14.68
N LEU A 168 -9.83 -9.46 -13.95
CA LEU A 168 -9.76 -10.91 -13.80
C LEU A 168 -10.99 -11.49 -13.11
N ARG A 169 -11.51 -10.83 -12.07
CA ARG A 169 -12.75 -11.22 -11.39
C ARG A 169 -13.98 -11.12 -12.28
N ALA A 170 -14.01 -10.14 -13.19
CA ALA A 170 -15.06 -9.99 -14.19
C ALA A 170 -14.93 -11.00 -15.36
N GLY A 171 -13.96 -11.93 -15.30
CA GLY A 171 -13.70 -12.91 -16.37
C GLY A 171 -12.95 -12.33 -17.56
N ILE A 172 -12.51 -11.07 -17.50
CA ILE A 172 -11.72 -10.43 -18.52
C ILE A 172 -10.25 -10.77 -18.26
N ARG A 173 -9.65 -11.53 -19.17
CA ARG A 173 -8.22 -11.87 -19.08
C ARG A 173 -7.44 -11.04 -20.09
N PRO A 174 -6.69 -10.01 -19.66
CA PRO A 174 -5.87 -9.25 -20.58
C PRO A 174 -4.83 -10.12 -21.28
N GLN A 175 -4.61 -9.88 -22.57
CA GLN A 175 -3.50 -10.47 -23.33
C GLN A 175 -2.18 -10.01 -22.74
N GLN A 176 -2.10 -8.71 -22.42
CA GLN A 176 -0.93 -8.09 -21.81
C GLN A 176 -1.33 -7.09 -20.73
N TRP A 177 -0.57 -7.10 -19.66
CA TRP A 177 -0.55 -6.06 -18.64
C TRP A 177 0.89 -5.57 -18.51
N LEU A 178 1.10 -4.28 -18.74
CA LEU A 178 2.40 -3.63 -18.67
C LEU A 178 2.38 -2.63 -17.51
N ASN A 179 3.38 -2.69 -16.64
CA ASN A 179 3.53 -1.68 -15.60
C ASN A 179 4.01 -0.33 -16.17
N THR A 180 4.21 0.68 -15.30
CA THR A 180 4.68 2.01 -15.70
C THR A 180 5.97 1.96 -16.52
N ARG A 181 6.96 1.16 -16.11
CA ARG A 181 8.26 1.05 -16.79
C ARG A 181 8.08 0.45 -18.18
N GLU A 182 7.36 -0.67 -18.27
CA GLU A 182 7.13 -1.37 -19.53
C GLU A 182 6.26 -0.57 -20.49
N THR A 183 5.26 0.12 -19.97
CA THR A 183 4.44 1.08 -20.71
C THR A 183 5.30 2.19 -21.29
N THR A 184 6.21 2.75 -20.47
CA THR A 184 7.14 3.79 -20.91
C THR A 184 8.07 3.26 -22.01
N ASP A 185 8.60 2.05 -21.85
CA ASP A 185 9.47 1.43 -22.84
C ASP A 185 8.72 1.06 -24.13
N ARG A 186 7.43 0.71 -24.06
CA ARG A 186 6.54 0.56 -25.22
C ARG A 186 6.33 1.92 -25.91
N LEU A 187 6.04 2.97 -25.15
CA LEU A 187 5.85 4.32 -25.69
C LEU A 187 7.12 4.84 -26.39
N LYS A 188 8.31 4.57 -25.84
CA LYS A 188 9.58 4.88 -26.50
C LYS A 188 9.71 4.18 -27.86
N ARG A 189 9.45 2.86 -27.90
CA ARG A 189 9.52 2.07 -29.14
C ARG A 189 8.51 2.54 -30.19
N ILE A 190 7.29 2.86 -29.76
CA ILE A 190 6.26 3.44 -30.63
C ILE A 190 6.74 4.76 -31.23
N ARG A 191 7.34 5.65 -30.42
CA ARG A 191 7.92 6.92 -30.89
C ARG A 191 9.09 6.70 -31.86
N GLU A 192 9.98 5.76 -31.56
CA GLU A 192 11.11 5.41 -32.44
C GLU A 192 10.61 4.92 -33.80
N GLN A 193 9.63 4.00 -33.82
CA GLN A 193 9.01 3.49 -35.05
C GLN A 193 8.33 4.60 -35.87
N TRP A 194 7.74 5.60 -35.21
CA TRP A 194 7.06 6.69 -35.91
C TRP A 194 8.00 7.77 -36.44
N ASN A 195 9.19 7.92 -35.86
CA ASN A 195 10.21 8.84 -36.36
C ASN A 195 11.02 8.26 -37.54
N MET A 196 10.76 7.00 -37.93
CA MET A 196 11.31 6.45 -39.16
C MET A 196 10.51 6.99 -40.36
N GLU A 197 11.12 7.87 -41.16
CA GLU A 197 10.59 8.31 -42.45
C GLU A 197 10.33 7.09 -43.37
N PRO A 198 9.31 7.12 -44.26
CA PRO A 198 8.98 6.02 -45.16
C PRO A 198 10.11 5.60 -46.12
N ASP A 199 11.09 6.47 -46.34
CA ASP A 199 12.21 6.28 -47.25
C ASP A 199 13.48 5.72 -46.58
N GLY A 200 13.43 5.47 -45.26
CA GLY A 200 14.58 4.96 -44.50
C GLY A 200 15.73 5.96 -44.34
N GLN A 201 15.55 7.24 -44.72
CA GLN A 201 16.55 8.31 -44.57
C GLN A 201 16.33 9.16 -43.31
N GLY A 202 15.43 8.75 -42.42
CA GLY A 202 15.27 9.37 -41.11
C GLY A 202 16.57 9.28 -40.31
N SER A 203 17.16 10.43 -39.97
CA SER A 203 18.33 10.46 -39.10
C SER A 203 17.93 9.95 -37.71
N TRP A 204 18.70 9.01 -37.16
CA TRP A 204 18.56 8.51 -35.79
C TRP A 204 18.79 9.58 -34.72
N GLU A 205 19.06 10.83 -35.12
CA GLU A 205 19.08 11.96 -34.20
C GLU A 205 17.66 12.33 -33.80
N VAL A 206 17.07 11.47 -32.96
CA VAL A 206 16.00 11.86 -32.05
C VAL A 206 16.58 12.98 -31.20
N LYS A 207 16.41 14.23 -31.64
CA LYS A 207 16.80 15.40 -30.85
C LYS A 207 16.17 15.20 -29.48
N ARG A 208 17.00 15.07 -28.43
CA ARG A 208 16.53 14.85 -27.05
C ARG A 208 15.49 15.88 -26.60
N GLU A 209 15.51 17.04 -27.26
CA GLU A 209 14.59 18.16 -27.14
C GLU A 209 13.14 17.83 -27.56
N TYR A 210 12.95 16.88 -28.49
CA TYR A 210 11.65 16.33 -28.88
C TYR A 210 11.13 15.26 -27.90
N ILE A 211 11.93 14.87 -26.90
CA ILE A 211 11.49 14.10 -25.74
C ILE A 211 10.76 15.05 -24.77
N GLY A 212 9.77 15.78 -25.31
CA GLY A 212 8.81 16.55 -24.54
C GLY A 212 8.03 15.66 -23.55
N PRO A 213 7.33 16.28 -22.59
CA PRO A 213 7.17 15.82 -21.22
C PRO A 213 6.78 14.35 -21.06
N HIS A 214 7.36 13.77 -20.02
CA HIS A 214 7.28 12.39 -19.56
C HIS A 214 5.84 11.96 -19.26
N ILE A 215 5.06 11.67 -20.30
CA ILE A 215 3.86 10.88 -20.11
C ILE A 215 4.30 9.49 -19.67
N LEU A 216 3.95 9.16 -18.45
CA LEU A 216 4.25 7.91 -17.78
C LEU A 216 2.91 7.36 -17.29
N PRO A 217 2.11 6.71 -18.15
CA PRO A 217 0.89 6.07 -17.71
C PRO A 217 1.22 5.05 -16.63
N ASP A 218 0.36 4.92 -15.63
CA ASP A 218 0.59 4.04 -14.49
C ASP A 218 0.69 2.58 -14.93
N ALA A 219 -0.11 2.19 -15.92
CA ALA A 219 -0.04 0.90 -16.59
C ALA A 219 -0.55 0.99 -18.04
N SER A 220 -0.38 -0.10 -18.79
CA SER A 220 -1.10 -0.34 -20.03
C SER A 220 -1.70 -1.73 -20.01
N VAL A 221 -2.89 -1.86 -20.57
CA VAL A 221 -3.57 -3.14 -20.70
C VAL A 221 -3.93 -3.36 -22.17
N GLN A 222 -3.72 -4.58 -22.64
CA GLN A 222 -4.20 -5.03 -23.93
C GLN A 222 -5.40 -5.94 -23.69
N ILE A 223 -6.55 -5.53 -24.21
CA ILE A 223 -7.79 -6.31 -24.25
C ILE A 223 -8.13 -6.51 -25.73
N GLU A 224 -8.20 -7.77 -26.14
CA GLU A 224 -8.29 -8.13 -27.57
C GLU A 224 -7.12 -7.49 -28.35
N ASP A 225 -7.42 -6.77 -29.43
CA ASP A 225 -6.43 -6.07 -30.24
C ASP A 225 -6.24 -4.60 -29.84
N GLN A 226 -6.96 -4.12 -28.81
CA GLN A 226 -6.91 -2.74 -28.38
C GLN A 226 -6.05 -2.55 -27.12
N TRP A 227 -5.16 -1.58 -27.18
CA TRP A 227 -4.38 -1.10 -26.04
C TRP A 227 -5.09 0.06 -25.34
N TYR A 228 -4.97 0.11 -24.02
CA TYR A 228 -5.46 1.19 -23.18
C TYR A 228 -4.34 1.61 -22.23
N TRP A 229 -4.19 2.92 -22.04
CA TRP A 229 -3.34 3.48 -20.98
C TRP A 229 -4.16 3.68 -19.73
N ILE A 230 -3.63 3.26 -18.58
CA ILE A 230 -4.32 3.31 -17.30
C ILE A 230 -3.69 4.40 -16.44
N GLU A 231 -4.54 5.23 -15.85
CA GLU A 231 -4.19 6.22 -14.83
C GLU A 231 -5.05 5.98 -13.59
N TYR A 232 -4.41 5.87 -12.43
CA TYR A 232 -5.11 5.66 -11.17
C TYR A 232 -4.91 6.87 -10.25
N ASP A 233 -5.91 7.74 -10.10
CA ASP A 233 -5.79 8.92 -9.24
C ASP A 233 -6.45 8.72 -7.88
N ARG A 234 -5.61 8.56 -6.86
CA ARG A 234 -6.05 8.47 -5.45
C ARG A 234 -6.46 9.82 -4.82
N GLY A 235 -6.61 10.88 -5.60
CA GLY A 235 -6.87 12.23 -5.09
C GLY A 235 -5.65 12.90 -4.44
N SER A 236 -4.46 12.32 -4.58
CA SER A 236 -3.21 12.87 -4.00
C SER A 236 -2.56 13.92 -4.91
N LYS A 237 -2.92 13.97 -6.19
CA LYS A 237 -2.45 14.97 -7.15
C LYS A 237 -3.32 16.23 -7.06
N THR A 238 -2.70 17.40 -7.07
CA THR A 238 -3.42 18.67 -7.15
C THR A 238 -4.11 18.80 -8.51
N GLY A 239 -5.21 19.57 -8.58
CA GLY A 239 -5.91 19.81 -9.85
C GLY A 239 -5.04 20.48 -10.92
N GLU A 240 -3.98 21.20 -10.56
CA GLU A 240 -2.99 21.72 -11.52
C GLU A 240 -2.14 20.61 -12.13
N LYS A 241 -1.58 19.70 -11.32
CA LYS A 241 -0.79 18.57 -11.82
C LYS A 241 -1.58 17.66 -12.75
N ILE A 242 -2.86 17.47 -12.46
CA ILE A 242 -3.75 16.70 -13.33
C ILE A 242 -4.04 17.43 -14.62
N ARG A 243 -4.29 18.75 -14.57
CA ARG A 243 -4.45 19.57 -15.78
C ARG A 243 -3.22 19.47 -16.67
N ASP A 244 -2.03 19.54 -16.09
CA ASP A 244 -0.78 19.37 -16.84
C ASP A 244 -0.67 17.98 -17.45
N GLN A 245 -1.02 16.92 -16.72
CA GLN A 245 -0.97 15.55 -17.24
C GLN A 245 -1.97 15.32 -18.38
N LEU A 246 -3.21 15.83 -18.26
CA LEU A 246 -4.21 15.79 -19.33
C LEU A 246 -3.76 16.58 -20.56
N ASP A 247 -3.19 17.77 -20.35
CA ASP A 247 -2.63 18.62 -21.39
C ASP A 247 -1.51 17.89 -22.14
N GLN A 248 -0.62 17.21 -21.41
CA GLN A 248 0.43 16.38 -22.00
C GLN A 248 -0.15 15.29 -22.90
N TYR A 249 -1.17 14.55 -22.48
CA TYR A 249 -1.82 13.54 -23.32
C TYR A 249 -2.38 14.12 -24.63
N ILE A 250 -3.04 15.27 -24.56
CA ILE A 250 -3.57 15.99 -25.72
C ILE A 250 -2.43 16.44 -26.66
N GLN A 251 -1.38 17.04 -26.10
CA GLN A 251 -0.20 17.48 -26.84
C GLN A 251 0.55 16.30 -27.47
N LEU A 252 0.63 15.16 -26.78
CA LEU A 252 1.23 13.95 -27.33
C LEU A 252 0.43 13.49 -28.55
N ARG A 253 -0.90 13.38 -28.43
CA ARG A 253 -1.75 13.02 -29.58
C ARG A 253 -1.52 13.95 -30.78
N ALA A 254 -1.50 15.26 -30.53
CA ALA A 254 -1.30 16.25 -31.59
C ALA A 254 0.07 16.14 -32.26
N LYS A 255 1.14 16.03 -31.47
CA LYS A 255 2.52 15.91 -31.98
C LYS A 255 2.73 14.66 -32.82
N LEU A 256 2.04 13.58 -32.49
CA LEU A 256 2.17 12.31 -33.20
C LEU A 256 1.41 12.28 -34.52
N GLY A 257 0.39 13.12 -34.70
CA GLY A 257 -0.46 13.14 -35.90
C GLY A 257 -1.24 11.85 -36.15
N LYS A 258 -1.22 10.89 -35.21
CA LYS A 258 -1.82 9.56 -35.31
C LYS A 258 -2.64 9.21 -34.07
N PRO A 259 -3.64 8.32 -34.20
CA PRO A 259 -4.26 7.66 -33.05
C PRO A 259 -3.27 7.20 -31.99
N ILE A 260 -3.53 7.59 -30.75
CA ILE A 260 -2.89 7.01 -29.57
C ILE A 260 -3.92 6.15 -28.84
N ASP A 261 -3.43 5.25 -28.00
CA ASP A 261 -4.26 4.39 -27.17
C ASP A 261 -5.19 5.24 -26.29
N PRO A 262 -6.46 4.84 -26.10
CA PRO A 262 -7.35 5.53 -25.17
C PRO A 262 -6.81 5.53 -23.74
N VAL A 263 -7.09 6.61 -23.01
CA VAL A 263 -6.66 6.77 -21.61
C VAL A 263 -7.84 6.51 -20.68
N VAL A 264 -7.67 5.60 -19.74
CA VAL A 264 -8.68 5.22 -18.74
C VAL A 264 -8.22 5.73 -17.38
N TRP A 265 -8.91 6.75 -16.89
CA TRP A 265 -8.73 7.32 -15.56
C TRP A 265 -9.66 6.62 -14.57
N VAL A 266 -9.09 6.08 -13.50
CA VAL A 266 -9.83 5.41 -12.43
C VAL A 266 -9.55 6.12 -11.11
N THR A 267 -10.60 6.41 -10.34
CA THR A 267 -10.50 7.07 -9.03
C THR A 267 -11.26 6.33 -7.94
N PRO A 268 -10.84 6.40 -6.67
CA PRO A 268 -11.45 5.61 -5.58
C PRO A 268 -12.87 6.03 -5.20
N ASN A 269 -13.32 7.23 -5.57
CA ASN A 269 -14.65 7.72 -5.23
C ASN A 269 -15.27 8.56 -6.36
N VAL A 270 -16.60 8.65 -6.31
CA VAL A 270 -17.45 9.31 -7.31
C VAL A 270 -17.15 10.81 -7.40
N GLU A 271 -17.05 11.49 -6.25
CA GLU A 271 -16.78 12.93 -6.19
C GLU A 271 -15.51 13.30 -6.96
N ARG A 272 -14.45 12.49 -6.85
CA ARG A 272 -13.20 12.70 -7.57
C ARG A 272 -13.33 12.39 -9.05
N THR A 273 -14.09 11.36 -9.44
CA THR A 273 -14.40 11.09 -10.86
C THR A 273 -15.12 12.27 -11.49
N GLU A 274 -16.17 12.78 -10.83
CA GLU A 274 -16.94 13.95 -11.28
C GLU A 274 -16.08 15.21 -11.36
N GLU A 275 -15.20 15.44 -10.38
CA GLU A 275 -14.25 16.56 -10.44
C GLU A 275 -13.33 16.46 -11.66
N LEU A 276 -12.77 15.27 -11.94
CA LEU A 276 -11.94 15.05 -13.11
C LEU A 276 -12.72 15.26 -14.41
N ARG A 277 -13.85 14.59 -14.55
CA ARG A 277 -14.67 14.51 -15.78
C ARG A 277 -15.39 15.81 -16.08
N ASP A 278 -16.03 16.41 -15.08
CA ASP A 278 -17.01 17.48 -15.29
C ASP A 278 -16.43 18.87 -15.00
N ARG A 279 -15.30 18.96 -14.30
CA ARG A 279 -14.68 20.26 -13.93
C ARG A 279 -13.28 20.45 -14.46
N ILE A 280 -12.40 19.46 -14.31
CA ILE A 280 -10.98 19.60 -14.66
C ILE A 280 -10.76 19.40 -16.17
N TYR A 281 -11.22 18.28 -16.71
CA TYR A 281 -11.01 17.93 -18.11
C TYR A 281 -11.61 18.94 -19.10
N PRO A 282 -12.86 19.44 -18.93
CA PRO A 282 -13.43 20.45 -19.83
C PRO A 282 -12.64 21.76 -19.84
N LYS A 283 -12.05 22.16 -18.71
CA LYS A 283 -11.18 23.35 -18.64
C LYS A 283 -9.87 23.16 -19.40
N VAL A 284 -9.36 21.92 -19.48
CA VAL A 284 -8.19 21.62 -20.32
C VAL A 284 -8.59 21.64 -21.80
N LEU A 285 -9.71 21.01 -22.15
CA LEU A 285 -10.23 20.98 -23.52
C LEU A 285 -10.52 22.38 -24.06
N ALA A 286 -11.06 23.28 -23.26
CA ALA A 286 -11.36 24.66 -23.66
C ALA A 286 -10.13 25.48 -24.12
N LYS A 287 -8.90 25.00 -23.88
CA LYS A 287 -7.67 25.62 -24.40
C LYS A 287 -7.43 25.31 -25.88
N TYR A 288 -8.12 24.31 -26.43
CA TYR A 288 -7.90 23.76 -27.75
C TYR A 288 -9.10 24.03 -28.67
N PRO A 289 -8.90 24.28 -29.97
CA PRO A 289 -10.01 24.37 -30.91
C PRO A 289 -10.72 23.00 -31.06
N GLU A 290 -11.99 23.00 -31.45
CA GLU A 290 -12.78 21.75 -31.62
C GLU A 290 -12.14 20.76 -32.61
N SER A 291 -11.41 21.27 -33.61
CA SER A 291 -10.68 20.46 -34.58
C SER A 291 -9.34 19.91 -34.07
N PHE A 292 -8.94 20.24 -32.84
CA PHE A 292 -7.67 19.79 -32.28
C PHE A 292 -7.73 18.29 -31.98
N PRO A 293 -6.72 17.50 -32.36
CA PRO A 293 -6.75 16.05 -32.14
C PRO A 293 -6.58 15.73 -30.65
N VAL A 294 -7.69 15.38 -30.00
CA VAL A 294 -7.75 14.97 -28.60
C VAL A 294 -7.83 13.44 -28.51
N PRO A 295 -7.05 12.79 -27.62
CA PRO A 295 -7.18 11.35 -27.41
C PRO A 295 -8.49 11.02 -26.67
N THR A 296 -9.06 9.85 -26.95
CA THR A 296 -10.20 9.35 -26.20
C THR A 296 -9.82 9.16 -24.74
N MET A 297 -10.57 9.75 -23.82
CA MET A 297 -10.38 9.63 -22.39
C MET A 297 -11.66 9.13 -21.72
N TYR A 298 -11.52 8.14 -20.84
CA TYR A 298 -12.59 7.62 -20.02
C TYR A 298 -12.31 7.93 -18.55
N PHE A 299 -13.35 8.22 -17.77
CA PHE A 299 -13.26 8.52 -16.35
C PHE A 299 -14.24 7.64 -15.59
N PHE A 300 -13.72 6.86 -14.64
CA PHE A 300 -14.48 5.88 -13.88
C PHE A 300 -14.21 5.99 -12.38
N THR A 301 -15.24 5.72 -11.59
CA THR A 301 -15.03 5.28 -10.21
C THR A 301 -14.57 3.82 -10.23
N GLU A 302 -13.72 3.44 -9.27
CA GLU A 302 -13.28 2.05 -9.11
C GLU A 302 -14.44 1.04 -9.21
N GLY A 303 -14.28 0.05 -10.10
CA GLY A 303 -15.28 -0.95 -10.41
C GLY A 303 -15.99 -0.70 -11.74
N GLU A 304 -16.31 0.55 -12.04
CA GLU A 304 -17.04 0.92 -13.25
C GLU A 304 -16.22 0.70 -14.53
N GLU A 305 -14.88 0.79 -14.42
CA GLU A 305 -13.99 0.60 -15.58
C GLU A 305 -14.11 -0.80 -16.19
N THR A 306 -14.53 -1.80 -15.41
CA THR A 306 -14.73 -3.16 -15.92
C THR A 306 -15.81 -3.21 -17.00
N GLY A 307 -16.86 -2.38 -16.88
CA GLY A 307 -17.95 -2.30 -17.87
C GLY A 307 -17.48 -1.87 -19.26
N LEU A 308 -16.42 -1.06 -19.34
CA LEU A 308 -15.79 -0.69 -20.61
C LEU A 308 -15.29 -1.93 -21.37
N PHE A 309 -14.79 -2.93 -20.65
CA PHE A 309 -14.09 -4.08 -21.21
C PHE A 309 -14.96 -5.34 -21.37
N VAL A 310 -16.08 -5.47 -20.64
CA VAL A 310 -16.94 -6.67 -20.73
C VAL A 310 -17.76 -6.69 -22.03
N ASN A 311 -18.37 -5.56 -22.41
CA ASN A 311 -19.40 -5.56 -23.45
C ASN A 311 -18.97 -4.93 -24.77
N GLY A 312 -17.83 -4.21 -24.83
CA GLY A 312 -17.57 -3.24 -25.91
C GLY A 312 -18.60 -2.09 -25.98
N GLU A 313 -19.74 -2.21 -25.29
CA GLU A 313 -20.85 -1.26 -25.18
C GLU A 313 -20.53 -0.08 -24.27
N GLY A 314 -19.45 -0.11 -23.48
CA GLY A 314 -18.94 1.08 -22.79
C GLY A 314 -18.59 2.23 -23.73
N LYS A 315 -18.47 1.97 -25.05
CA LYS A 315 -18.41 3.01 -26.08
C LYS A 315 -19.68 3.88 -26.12
N LYS A 316 -20.86 3.31 -25.89
CA LYS A 316 -22.15 4.05 -25.97
C LYS A 316 -22.36 5.02 -24.81
N THR A 317 -21.94 4.69 -23.59
CA THR A 317 -22.04 5.61 -22.44
C THR A 317 -20.94 6.67 -22.42
N ALA A 318 -19.80 6.41 -23.06
CA ALA A 318 -18.70 7.37 -23.13
C ALA A 318 -18.78 8.36 -24.30
N GLU A 319 -19.39 8.00 -25.44
CA GLU A 319 -19.56 8.91 -26.58
C GLU A 319 -20.67 9.97 -26.38
N VAL A 320 -21.58 9.78 -25.42
CA VAL A 320 -22.77 10.65 -25.24
C VAL A 320 -22.46 12.03 -24.61
N VAL A 321 -21.23 12.28 -24.17
CA VAL A 321 -20.84 13.63 -23.70
C VAL A 321 -20.50 14.58 -24.86
N ALA A 322 -20.41 14.06 -26.10
CA ALA A 322 -20.24 14.87 -27.31
C ALA A 322 -21.47 14.81 -28.23
N GLY A 323 -22.61 15.25 -27.71
CA GLY A 323 -23.73 15.72 -28.53
C GLY A 323 -24.93 14.77 -28.67
N ALA A 324 -26.09 15.42 -28.78
CA ALA A 324 -27.42 14.91 -29.10
C ALA A 324 -28.39 14.77 -27.91
N SER A 325 -29.21 15.82 -27.81
CA SER A 325 -30.58 15.84 -27.32
C SER A 325 -31.38 14.60 -27.73
N GLY A 326 -31.82 13.83 -26.74
CA GLY A 326 -32.78 12.74 -26.87
C GLY A 326 -33.82 12.83 -25.77
N GLU A 327 -34.75 13.79 -25.88
CA GLU A 327 -35.95 13.84 -25.05
C GLU A 327 -36.94 12.74 -25.47
N THR A 328 -37.76 12.31 -24.51
CA THR A 328 -38.97 11.46 -24.62
C THR A 328 -38.89 9.94 -24.42
N GLN A 329 -38.09 9.47 -23.45
CA GLN A 329 -38.49 8.31 -22.61
C GLN A 329 -38.33 8.55 -21.09
N SER A 330 -38.17 9.82 -20.70
CA SER A 330 -37.41 10.18 -19.50
C SER A 330 -38.20 10.35 -18.19
N SER A 331 -39.54 10.42 -18.18
CA SER A 331 -40.24 10.84 -16.94
C SER A 331 -40.31 9.76 -15.85
N GLU A 332 -40.55 8.50 -16.20
CA GLU A 332 -40.68 7.42 -15.20
C GLU A 332 -39.31 6.91 -14.73
N GLU A 333 -38.32 6.95 -15.60
CA GLU A 333 -36.94 6.59 -15.27
C GLU A 333 -36.28 7.68 -14.41
N ILE A 334 -36.51 8.97 -14.72
CA ILE A 334 -36.10 10.08 -13.83
C ILE A 334 -36.78 9.94 -12.46
N GLN A 335 -38.06 9.55 -12.41
CA GLN A 335 -38.76 9.40 -11.14
C GLN A 335 -38.18 8.26 -10.30
N ARG A 336 -37.87 7.10 -10.91
CA ARG A 336 -37.19 6.00 -10.23
C ARG A 336 -35.80 6.39 -9.74
N ILE A 337 -35.01 7.08 -10.56
CA ILE A 337 -33.68 7.57 -10.18
C ILE A 337 -33.76 8.56 -9.00
N ARG A 338 -34.81 9.41 -8.95
CA ARG A 338 -35.04 10.32 -7.82
C ARG A 338 -35.38 9.55 -6.54
N GLU A 339 -36.24 8.55 -6.63
CA GLU A 339 -36.62 7.72 -5.48
C GLU A 339 -35.43 6.91 -4.94
N GLU A 340 -34.60 6.35 -5.83
CA GLU A 340 -33.36 5.66 -5.44
C GLU A 340 -32.36 6.63 -4.81
N ARG A 341 -32.20 7.84 -5.35
CA ARG A 341 -31.34 8.87 -4.77
C ARG A 341 -31.82 9.27 -3.36
N ASP A 342 -33.12 9.49 -3.18
CA ASP A 342 -33.67 9.88 -1.88
C ASP A 342 -33.48 8.76 -0.83
N GLN A 343 -33.61 7.48 -1.23
CA GLN A 343 -33.29 6.33 -0.38
C GLN A 343 -31.79 6.26 -0.04
N MET A 344 -30.92 6.51 -1.01
CA MET A 344 -29.47 6.56 -0.78
C MET A 344 -29.09 7.73 0.15
N GLU A 345 -29.72 8.89 0.02
CA GLU A 345 -29.50 10.03 0.91
C GLU A 345 -29.88 9.71 2.37
N GLU A 346 -30.99 8.97 2.58
CA GLU A 346 -31.38 8.49 3.90
C GLU A 346 -30.34 7.51 4.50
N GLN A 347 -29.88 6.54 3.70
CA GLN A 347 -28.82 5.60 4.12
C GLN A 347 -27.50 6.32 4.45
N VAL A 348 -27.11 7.31 3.65
CA VAL A 348 -25.91 8.13 3.92
C VAL A 348 -26.07 8.91 5.22
N GLN A 349 -27.25 9.43 5.52
CA GLN A 349 -27.51 10.15 6.76
C GLN A 349 -27.48 9.23 7.98
N GLU A 350 -27.98 8.00 7.86
CA GLU A 350 -27.89 6.98 8.91
C GLU A 350 -26.41 6.61 9.18
N LEU A 351 -25.63 6.35 8.13
CA LEU A 351 -24.21 6.03 8.24
C LEU A 351 -23.39 7.18 8.85
N ARG A 352 -23.70 8.44 8.51
CA ARG A 352 -23.09 9.61 9.14
C ARG A 352 -23.38 9.65 10.65
N THR A 353 -24.62 9.37 11.05
CA THR A 353 -25.01 9.29 12.46
C THR A 353 -24.27 8.17 13.19
N GLU A 354 -24.08 7.02 12.54
CA GLU A 354 -23.32 5.90 13.11
C GLU A 354 -21.83 6.24 13.25
N LEU A 355 -21.26 6.93 12.26
CA LEU A 355 -19.87 7.39 12.29
C LEU A 355 -19.62 8.35 13.45
N GLU A 356 -20.49 9.34 13.65
CA GLU A 356 -20.40 10.30 14.77
C GLU A 356 -20.44 9.60 16.14
N ARG A 357 -21.28 8.55 16.28
CA ARG A 357 -21.32 7.71 17.49
C ARG A 357 -20.00 6.95 17.70
N LYS A 358 -19.40 6.44 16.62
CA LYS A 358 -18.10 5.73 16.68
C LYS A 358 -16.96 6.69 17.03
N GLU A 359 -16.96 7.90 16.47
CA GLU A 359 -15.97 8.95 16.79
C GLU A 359 -16.06 9.36 18.27
N SER A 360 -17.27 9.59 18.77
CA SER A 360 -17.52 9.88 20.20
C SER A 360 -17.00 8.75 21.10
N ARG A 361 -17.17 7.48 20.69
CA ARG A 361 -16.64 6.32 21.42
C ARG A 361 -15.12 6.26 21.39
N ILE A 362 -14.49 6.59 20.27
CA ILE A 362 -13.03 6.64 20.14
C ILE A 362 -12.48 7.73 21.06
N GLU A 363 -13.08 8.93 21.08
CA GLU A 363 -12.65 10.02 21.94
C GLU A 363 -12.74 9.64 23.43
N TYR A 364 -13.83 8.97 23.84
CA TYR A 364 -13.96 8.42 25.19
C TYR A 364 -12.86 7.42 25.53
N LEU A 365 -12.58 6.47 24.63
CA LEU A 365 -11.54 5.46 24.85
C LEU A 365 -10.13 6.08 24.89
N THR A 366 -9.85 7.06 24.05
CA THR A 366 -8.58 7.80 24.05
C THR A 366 -8.35 8.48 25.40
N ARG A 367 -9.36 9.19 25.92
CA ARG A 367 -9.30 9.79 27.26
C ARG A 367 -9.06 8.77 28.37
N MET A 368 -9.71 7.60 28.31
CA MET A 368 -9.43 6.53 29.28
C MET A 368 -8.00 5.99 29.17
N VAL A 369 -7.42 5.91 27.97
CA VAL A 369 -6.03 5.49 27.79
C VAL A 369 -5.08 6.53 28.37
N GLU A 370 -5.34 7.83 28.14
CA GLU A 370 -4.56 8.93 28.71
C GLU A 370 -4.62 8.94 30.24
N GLU A 371 -5.81 8.75 30.83
CA GLU A 371 -5.98 8.63 32.29
C GLU A 371 -5.20 7.44 32.86
N ASN A 372 -5.25 6.28 32.20
CA ASN A 372 -4.47 5.11 32.60
C ASN A 372 -2.96 5.33 32.46
N GLN A 373 -2.51 6.00 31.40
CA GLN A 373 -1.10 6.34 31.22
C GLN A 373 -0.61 7.32 32.28
N ARG A 374 -1.42 8.32 32.63
CA ARG A 374 -1.13 9.24 33.73
C ARG A 374 -1.01 8.48 35.05
N GLY A 375 -1.98 7.63 35.37
CA GLY A 375 -1.93 6.78 36.56
C GLY A 375 -0.67 5.91 36.58
N LYS A 376 -0.28 5.33 35.44
CA LYS A 376 0.96 4.56 35.32
C LYS A 376 2.22 5.41 35.60
N SER A 377 2.29 6.63 35.07
CA SER A 377 3.43 7.54 35.32
C SER A 377 3.51 7.93 36.79
N GLU A 378 2.38 8.26 37.42
CA GLU A 378 2.31 8.55 38.85
C GLU A 378 2.80 7.37 39.69
N TRP A 379 2.44 6.14 39.31
CA TRP A 379 2.91 4.91 39.92
C TRP A 379 4.42 4.70 39.77
N GLU A 380 4.97 4.92 38.58
CA GLU A 380 6.41 4.77 38.31
C GLU A 380 7.23 5.78 39.10
N ASP A 381 6.78 7.03 39.19
CA ASP A 381 7.45 8.09 39.96
C ASP A 381 7.36 7.84 41.46
N TRP A 382 6.18 7.42 41.97
CA TRP A 382 6.03 7.03 43.38
C TRP A 382 6.95 5.86 43.75
N THR A 383 7.02 4.83 42.89
CA THR A 383 7.89 3.67 43.09
C THR A 383 9.36 4.08 43.10
N ARG A 384 9.77 4.99 42.20
CA ARG A 384 11.13 5.53 42.16
C ARG A 384 11.47 6.27 43.45
N GLY A 385 10.58 7.15 43.92
CA GLY A 385 10.77 7.88 45.17
C GLY A 385 10.85 6.96 46.39
N LEU A 386 10.09 5.87 46.41
CA LEU A 386 10.17 4.86 47.47
C LEU A 386 11.54 4.16 47.46
N VAL A 387 12.03 3.75 46.28
CA VAL A 387 13.34 3.11 46.12
C VAL A 387 14.45 4.04 46.59
N GLU A 388 14.44 5.31 46.18
CA GLU A 388 15.43 6.32 46.61
C GLU A 388 15.38 6.53 48.13
N HIS A 389 14.18 6.59 48.73
CA HIS A 389 14.03 6.72 50.17
C HIS A 389 14.66 5.53 50.92
N LEU A 390 14.38 4.31 50.48
CA LEU A 390 14.92 3.09 51.09
C LEU A 390 16.44 2.98 50.92
N GLN A 391 16.99 3.36 49.75
CA GLN A 391 18.43 3.38 49.51
C GLN A 391 19.16 4.39 50.42
N ASN A 392 18.59 5.58 50.60
CA ASN A 392 19.15 6.61 51.49
C ASN A 392 19.16 6.16 52.96
N GLN A 393 18.21 5.34 53.39
CA GLN A 393 18.16 4.76 54.75
C GLN A 393 19.19 3.64 54.96
N GLN A 394 19.55 2.88 53.90
CA GLN A 394 20.54 1.79 53.98
C GLN A 394 21.98 2.29 53.95
N GLY A 395 22.25 3.48 53.39
CA GLY A 395 23.58 4.10 53.36
C GLY A 395 24.08 4.64 54.70
N GLY A 396 23.21 4.77 55.71
CA GLY A 396 23.57 5.21 57.05
C GLY A 396 23.81 4.01 57.98
N PHE A 397 25.06 3.77 58.37
CA PHE A 397 25.51 2.61 59.16
C PHE A 397 24.93 2.48 60.60
N LEU A 398 23.87 3.24 60.95
CA LEU A 398 23.23 3.25 62.28
C LEU A 398 21.73 3.61 62.23
N SER A 399 20.94 3.17 61.24
CA SER A 399 19.48 3.41 61.29
C SER A 399 18.79 2.36 62.20
N LYS A 400 18.20 2.84 63.31
CA LYS A 400 17.40 2.04 64.27
C LYS A 400 15.96 1.81 63.79
N VAL A 401 15.62 2.22 62.58
CA VAL A 401 14.25 2.20 62.04
C VAL A 401 14.08 0.93 61.22
N THR A 402 13.07 0.13 61.55
CA THR A 402 12.78 -1.08 60.78
C THR A 402 12.25 -0.70 59.38
N PRO A 403 12.50 -1.53 58.34
CA PRO A 403 11.98 -1.26 56.99
C PRO A 403 10.47 -1.00 56.94
N ALA A 404 9.69 -1.65 57.80
CA ALA A 404 8.25 -1.46 57.92
C ALA A 404 7.86 -0.06 58.43
N GLN A 405 8.61 0.48 59.40
CA GLN A 405 8.39 1.83 59.92
C GLN A 405 8.79 2.91 58.89
N SER A 406 9.91 2.70 58.18
CA SER A 406 10.34 3.60 57.10
C SER A 406 9.34 3.63 55.93
N LEU A 407 8.78 2.47 55.56
CA LEU A 407 7.72 2.38 54.56
C LEU A 407 6.44 3.11 55.03
N GLY A 408 6.04 2.92 56.29
CA GLY A 408 4.91 3.63 56.88
C GLY A 408 5.07 5.15 56.88
N GLU A 409 6.24 5.67 57.27
CA GLU A 409 6.52 7.10 57.23
C GLU A 409 6.52 7.68 55.80
N TYR A 410 7.08 6.95 54.83
CA TYR A 410 7.07 7.37 53.42
C TYR A 410 5.64 7.44 52.88
N VAL A 411 4.84 6.40 53.11
CA VAL A 411 3.43 6.35 52.71
C VAL A 411 2.61 7.45 53.38
N GLN A 412 2.85 7.74 54.67
CA GLN A 412 2.16 8.80 55.40
C GLN A 412 2.54 10.21 54.90
N ARG A 413 3.77 10.41 54.41
CA ARG A 413 4.24 11.70 53.90
C ARG A 413 3.84 11.97 52.45
N GLN A 414 3.93 10.96 51.58
CA GLN A 414 3.71 11.12 50.15
C GLN A 414 2.29 10.75 49.73
N GLY A 415 1.53 10.07 50.60
CA GLY A 415 0.25 9.46 50.26
C GLY A 415 0.44 8.23 49.35
N THR A 416 -0.66 7.53 49.08
CA THR A 416 -0.72 6.46 48.06
C THR A 416 -1.35 7.00 46.78
N PRO A 417 -0.79 6.72 45.60
CA PRO A 417 -1.44 7.05 44.33
C PRO A 417 -2.86 6.47 44.26
N GLY A 418 -3.78 7.28 43.73
CA GLY A 418 -5.24 7.09 43.67
C GLY A 418 -5.82 5.72 44.02
N GLY A 419 -6.40 5.60 45.23
CA GLY A 419 -7.43 4.59 45.53
C GLY A 419 -7.00 3.35 46.33
N LEU A 420 -5.72 3.20 46.68
CA LEU A 420 -5.29 2.15 47.61
C LEU A 420 -5.68 2.52 49.05
N LYS A 421 -6.80 1.96 49.52
CA LYS A 421 -7.07 1.93 50.96
C LYS A 421 -6.12 0.93 51.60
N PHE A 422 -5.12 1.43 52.33
CA PHE A 422 -4.29 0.60 53.19
C PHE A 422 -5.18 0.07 54.32
N ASN A 423 -5.57 -1.21 54.25
CA ASN A 423 -6.31 -1.84 55.34
C ASN A 423 -5.33 -2.08 56.50
N GLU A 424 -5.40 -1.27 57.55
CA GLU A 424 -4.55 -1.32 58.76
C GLU A 424 -4.71 -2.60 59.62
N THR A 425 -5.31 -3.68 59.12
CA THR A 425 -5.78 -4.81 59.95
C THR A 425 -4.79 -5.97 60.13
N SER A 426 -3.54 -5.84 59.72
CA SER A 426 -2.53 -6.87 59.99
C SER A 426 -1.61 -6.46 61.14
N GLN A 427 -2.13 -6.52 62.37
CA GLN A 427 -1.30 -6.52 63.58
C GLN A 427 -0.77 -7.95 63.81
N LEU A 428 0.56 -8.10 63.74
CA LEU A 428 1.33 -9.20 64.33
C LEU A 428 2.31 -8.61 65.34
#